data_AF-A0A2G6DM73-F1
#
_entry.id   AF-A0A2G6DM73-F1
#
_cell.length_a   1.000
_cell.length_b   1.000
_cell.length_c   1.000
_cell.angle_alpha   90.00
_cell.angle_beta   90.00
_cell.angle_gamma   90.00
#
_symmetry.space_group_name_H-M   'P 1'
#
loop_
_entity.id
_entity.type
_entity.pdbx_description
1 polymer ?
#
loop_
_entity_poly.entity_id
_entity_poly.type
_entity_poly.pdbx_seq_one_letter_code
_entity_poly.pdbx_strand_id
1 'polypeptide(L)'
;MPTNIAEPYRIKMVEPLVMHTQEEREAAIKAAGYNTFLLPSKTCYIDLLTDSGTSAMSDTQWSMMMLGDEAYAGSVSFDRLQQAVADVYGFPYVVPTHQGRGAEHMISQILIKPGMYVPGNMYFTTTR
;
A
#
# COMPACT_ATOMS: atom_id res chain seq x y z
N MET A 1 -12.37 -17.69 22.15
CA MET A 1 -11.30 -17.12 23.00
C MET A 1 -10.33 -16.43 22.07
N PRO A 2 -9.98 -15.15 22.27
CA PRO A 2 -8.90 -14.57 21.48
C PRO A 2 -7.61 -15.32 21.80
N THR A 3 -6.98 -15.88 20.77
CA THR A 3 -5.66 -16.48 20.87
C THR A 3 -4.65 -15.34 20.79
N ASN A 4 -4.15 -14.89 21.94
CA ASN A 4 -3.04 -13.94 21.98
C ASN A 4 -1.76 -14.70 21.65
N ILE A 5 -1.52 -14.91 20.35
CA ILE A 5 -0.31 -15.52 19.82
C ILE A 5 0.77 -14.44 19.79
N ALA A 6 1.97 -14.76 20.26
CA ALA A 6 3.10 -13.85 20.17
C ALA A 6 3.43 -13.53 18.71
N GLU A 7 3.83 -12.29 18.43
CA GLU A 7 4.21 -11.86 17.09
C GLU A 7 5.37 -12.72 16.55
N PRO A 8 5.29 -13.25 15.31
CA PRO A 8 6.36 -14.04 14.71
C PRO A 8 7.51 -13.16 14.18
N TYR A 9 7.75 -12.03 14.83
CA TYR A 9 8.81 -11.07 14.55
C TYR A 9 9.16 -10.30 15.82
N ARG A 10 10.27 -9.57 15.80
CA ARG A 10 10.65 -8.64 16.87
C ARG A 10 10.79 -7.23 16.30
N ILE A 11 10.51 -6.23 17.13
CA ILE A 11 10.62 -4.81 16.76
C ILE A 11 12.10 -4.48 16.49
N LYS A 12 12.39 -3.96 15.30
CA LYS A 12 13.73 -3.51 14.89
C LYS A 12 13.88 -1.99 14.91
N MET A 13 12.82 -1.28 14.53
CA MET A 13 12.73 0.18 14.43
C MET A 13 11.36 0.62 14.94
N VAL A 14 11.27 1.83 15.50
CA VAL A 14 10.02 2.44 15.97
C VAL A 14 9.84 3.82 15.37
N GLU A 15 8.59 4.21 15.13
CA GLU A 15 8.19 5.57 14.82
C GLU A 15 7.46 6.15 16.06
N PRO A 16 7.86 7.32 16.60
CA PRO A 16 7.21 7.90 17.77
C PRO A 16 5.76 8.29 17.50
N LEU A 17 4.87 7.95 18.42
CA LEU A 17 3.47 8.38 18.42
C LEU A 17 3.26 9.46 19.49
N VAL A 18 2.38 10.41 19.20
CA VAL A 18 2.02 11.50 20.12
C VAL A 18 0.61 11.27 20.64
N MET A 19 0.47 11.23 21.97
CA MET A 19 -0.84 11.16 22.62
C MET A 19 -1.34 12.58 22.87
N HIS A 20 -2.27 13.02 22.04
CA HIS A 20 -2.92 14.33 22.19
C HIS A 20 -3.91 14.38 23.34
N THR A 21 -4.12 15.56 23.91
CA THR A 21 -5.21 15.76 24.87
C THR A 21 -6.57 15.70 24.16
N GLN A 22 -7.66 15.62 24.91
CA GLN A 22 -8.99 15.64 24.32
C GLN A 22 -9.27 16.97 23.61
N GLU A 23 -8.89 18.09 24.22
CA GLU A 23 -9.10 19.44 23.69
C GLU A 23 -8.35 19.65 22.37
N GLU A 24 -7.12 19.15 22.26
CA GLU A 24 -6.35 19.19 21.01
C GLU A 24 -7.03 18.41 19.88
N ARG A 25 -7.56 17.22 20.19
CA ARG A 25 -8.30 16.40 19.22
C ARG A 25 -9.60 17.07 18.79
N GLU A 26 -10.35 17.67 19.72
CA GLU A 26 -11.59 18.41 19.45
C GLU A 26 -11.33 19.62 18.54
N ALA A 27 -10.25 20.36 18.80
CA ALA A 27 -9.84 21.47 17.94
C ALA A 27 -9.45 20.99 16.53
N ALA A 28 -8.68 19.90 16.43
CA ALA A 28 -8.22 19.33 15.16
C ALA A 28 -9.40 18.83 14.30
N ILE A 29 -10.33 18.06 14.87
CA ILE A 29 -11.47 17.53 14.10
C ILE A 29 -12.43 18.63 13.66
N LYS A 30 -12.61 19.67 14.49
CA LYS A 30 -13.40 20.85 14.11
C LYS A 30 -12.75 21.61 12.96
N ALA A 31 -11.43 21.80 12.99
CA ALA A 31 -10.68 22.43 11.91
C ALA A 31 -10.73 21.61 10.60
N ALA A 32 -10.76 20.28 10.71
CA ALA A 32 -10.93 19.36 9.59
C ALA A 32 -12.39 19.24 9.09
N GLY A 33 -13.32 20.06 9.61
CA GLY A 33 -14.72 20.01 9.21
C GLY A 33 -15.41 18.68 9.53
N TYR A 34 -14.99 18.02 10.61
CA TYR A 34 -15.46 16.70 11.04
C TYR A 34 -15.22 15.57 10.00
N ASN A 35 -14.28 15.77 9.08
CA ASN A 35 -13.86 14.76 8.11
C ASN A 35 -12.47 14.23 8.44
N THR A 36 -12.37 12.94 8.78
CA THR A 36 -11.08 12.31 9.15
C THR A 36 -10.08 12.26 8.00
N PHE A 37 -10.52 12.27 6.74
CA PHE A 37 -9.62 12.37 5.58
C PHE A 37 -8.84 13.68 5.52
N LEU A 38 -9.32 14.72 6.21
CA LEU A 38 -8.68 16.04 6.25
C LEU A 38 -7.85 16.25 7.53
N LEU A 39 -7.80 15.27 8.43
CA LEU A 39 -6.96 15.35 9.61
C LEU A 39 -5.47 15.26 9.21
N PRO A 40 -4.62 16.18 9.72
CA PRO A 40 -3.19 15.99 9.62
C PRO A 40 -2.75 14.71 10.35
N SER A 41 -1.89 13.91 9.74
CA SER A 41 -1.42 12.64 10.36
C SER A 41 -0.83 12.83 11.75
N LYS A 42 -0.10 13.93 11.98
CA LYS A 42 0.49 14.28 13.27
C LYS A 42 -0.51 14.44 14.41
N THR A 43 -1.81 14.61 14.13
CA THR A 43 -2.87 14.71 15.15
C THR A 43 -3.58 13.37 15.38
N CYS A 44 -3.20 12.33 14.64
CA CYS A 44 -3.73 10.98 14.76
C CYS A 44 -2.78 10.12 15.61
N TYR A 45 -3.31 9.52 16.67
CA TYR A 45 -2.51 8.63 17.53
C TYR A 45 -2.34 7.23 16.92
N ILE A 46 -3.44 6.63 16.46
CA ILE A 46 -3.45 5.33 15.77
C ILE A 46 -4.24 5.52 14.47
N ASP A 47 -3.56 5.41 13.34
CA ASP A 47 -4.17 5.59 12.03
C ASP A 47 -4.70 4.26 11.49
N LEU A 48 -6.04 4.16 11.40
CA LEU A 48 -6.76 3.01 10.87
C LEU A 48 -7.51 3.38 9.58
N LEU A 49 -7.11 4.48 8.90
CA LEU A 49 -7.78 4.94 7.69
C LEU A 49 -7.67 3.94 6.54
N THR A 50 -6.50 3.32 6.38
CA THR A 50 -6.21 2.36 5.33
C THR A 50 -5.02 1.47 5.67
N ASP A 51 -5.02 0.26 5.12
CA ASP A 51 -3.89 -0.67 5.05
C ASP A 51 -2.99 -0.43 3.83
N SER A 52 -3.37 0.48 2.93
CA SER A 52 -2.66 0.77 1.68
C SER A 52 -1.41 1.62 1.91
N GLY A 53 -0.24 0.98 1.88
CA GLY A 53 1.05 1.68 1.97
C GLY A 53 1.49 2.07 3.39
N THR A 54 0.77 1.60 4.41
CA THR A 54 0.99 1.92 5.84
C THR A 54 1.66 0.77 6.63
N SER A 55 2.17 -0.24 5.92
CA SER A 55 2.83 -1.40 6.54
C SER A 55 4.26 -1.10 7.01
N ALA A 56 4.72 -1.81 8.04
CA ALA A 56 6.12 -1.79 8.46
C ALA A 56 6.94 -2.80 7.64
N MET A 57 8.01 -2.32 6.99
CA MET A 57 8.95 -3.18 6.26
C MET A 57 9.94 -3.89 7.19
N SER A 58 10.39 -5.09 6.80
CA SER A 58 11.48 -5.81 7.46
C SER A 58 12.84 -5.15 7.22
N ASP A 59 13.83 -5.52 8.03
CA ASP A 59 15.22 -5.12 7.82
C ASP A 59 15.78 -5.59 6.47
N THR A 60 15.36 -6.76 6.01
CA THR A 60 15.72 -7.30 4.69
C THR A 60 15.16 -6.41 3.57
N GLN A 61 13.91 -5.98 3.65
CA GLN A 61 13.34 -5.03 2.68
C GLN A 61 14.08 -3.69 2.68
N TRP A 62 14.40 -3.14 3.86
CA TRP A 62 15.24 -1.95 3.97
C TRP A 62 16.63 -2.13 3.34
N SER A 63 17.26 -3.30 3.51
CA SER A 63 18.55 -3.58 2.87
C SER A 63 18.47 -3.60 1.35
N MET A 64 17.38 -4.15 0.79
CA MET A 64 17.18 -4.20 -0.66
C MET A 64 16.92 -2.82 -1.27
N MET A 65 16.31 -1.90 -0.53
CA MET A 65 16.22 -0.50 -0.96
C MET A 65 17.61 0.15 -1.07
N MET A 66 18.54 -0.17 -0.16
CA MET A 66 19.92 0.35 -0.24
C MET A 66 20.75 -0.27 -1.36
N LEU A 67 20.32 -1.43 -1.88
CA LEU A 67 20.93 -2.15 -2.99
C LEU A 67 20.17 -1.94 -4.32
N GLY A 68 19.29 -0.93 -4.38
CA GLY A 68 18.49 -0.62 -5.55
C GLY A 68 19.35 -0.32 -6.77
N ASP A 69 19.07 -1.02 -7.88
CA ASP A 69 19.63 -0.70 -9.18
C ASP A 69 18.70 0.28 -9.93
N GLU A 70 19.12 1.54 -9.99
CA GLU A 70 18.41 2.67 -10.59
C GLU A 70 18.62 2.82 -12.11
N ALA A 71 19.09 1.75 -12.78
CA ALA A 71 19.21 1.73 -14.23
C ALA A 71 17.84 1.93 -14.90
N TYR A 72 17.79 2.83 -15.90
CA TYR A 72 16.57 3.14 -16.65
C TYR A 72 16.01 1.95 -17.44
N ALA A 73 16.89 1.04 -17.88
CA ALA A 73 16.51 -0.19 -18.57
C ALA A 73 17.45 -1.32 -18.15
N GLY A 74 16.90 -2.52 -17.94
CA GLY A 74 17.67 -3.70 -17.52
C GLY A 74 18.08 -3.69 -16.05
N SER A 75 17.27 -3.08 -15.18
CA SER A 75 17.52 -3.08 -13.72
C SER A 75 17.48 -4.51 -13.15
N VAL A 76 18.50 -4.88 -12.40
CA VAL A 76 18.54 -6.18 -11.68
C VAL A 76 17.42 -6.28 -10.63
N SER A 77 16.92 -5.14 -10.14
CA SER A 77 15.73 -5.12 -9.27
C SER A 77 14.48 -5.61 -10.00
N PHE A 78 14.35 -5.32 -11.29
CA PHE A 78 13.24 -5.80 -12.11
C PHE A 78 13.32 -7.32 -12.35
N ASP A 79 14.51 -7.85 -12.63
CA ASP A 79 14.69 -9.30 -12.81
C ASP A 79 14.25 -10.09 -11.57
N ARG A 80 14.56 -9.57 -10.36
CA ARG A 80 14.10 -10.14 -9.09
C ARG A 80 12.58 -10.09 -8.94
N LEU A 81 11.94 -8.98 -9.31
CA LEU A 81 10.49 -8.85 -9.30
C LEU A 81 9.84 -9.85 -10.26
N GLN A 82 10.37 -9.96 -11.47
CA GLN A 82 9.88 -10.91 -12.48
C GLN A 82 9.97 -12.34 -11.98
N GLN A 83 11.12 -12.74 -11.41
CA GLN A 83 11.28 -14.08 -10.85
C GLN A 83 10.30 -14.33 -9.70
N ALA A 84 10.13 -13.38 -8.78
CA ALA A 84 9.19 -13.53 -7.67
C ALA A 84 7.74 -13.68 -8.13
N VAL A 85 7.31 -12.92 -9.15
CA VAL A 85 5.97 -13.05 -9.74
C VAL A 85 5.79 -14.42 -10.41
N ALA A 86 6.81 -14.91 -11.13
CA ALA A 86 6.79 -16.23 -11.72
C ALA A 86 6.71 -17.34 -10.66
N ASP A 87 7.49 -17.24 -9.59
CA ASP A 87 7.54 -18.25 -8.52
C ASP A 87 6.23 -18.31 -7.70
N VAL A 88 5.64 -17.15 -7.40
CA VAL A 88 4.46 -17.05 -6.52
C VAL A 88 3.16 -17.21 -7.30
N TYR A 89 3.04 -16.59 -8.47
CA TYR A 89 1.80 -16.54 -9.25
C TYR A 89 1.83 -17.40 -10.52
N GLY A 90 3.00 -17.79 -11.02
CA GLY A 90 3.12 -18.59 -12.25
C GLY A 90 2.91 -17.81 -13.55
N PHE A 91 2.85 -16.47 -13.51
CA PHE A 91 2.66 -15.68 -14.72
C PHE A 91 3.97 -15.53 -15.51
N PRO A 92 3.95 -15.75 -16.84
CA PRO A 92 5.16 -15.67 -17.67
C PRO A 92 5.60 -14.23 -17.97
N TYR A 93 4.70 -13.26 -17.80
CA TYR A 93 4.95 -11.85 -18.11
C TYR A 93 4.53 -10.96 -16.96
N VAL A 94 5.31 -9.91 -16.71
CA VAL A 94 5.03 -8.87 -15.70
C VAL A 94 5.31 -7.50 -16.29
N VAL A 95 4.45 -6.53 -15.96
CA VAL A 95 4.67 -5.11 -16.22
C VAL A 95 4.53 -4.38 -14.89
N PRO A 96 5.60 -3.78 -14.34
CA PRO A 96 5.52 -3.10 -13.06
C PRO A 96 4.77 -1.78 -13.21
N THR A 97 3.99 -1.44 -12.19
CA THR A 97 3.31 -0.14 -12.07
C THR A 97 3.61 0.47 -10.72
N HIS A 98 3.41 1.79 -10.59
CA HIS A 98 3.63 2.47 -9.32
C HIS A 98 2.69 1.98 -8.20
N GLN A 99 1.46 1.54 -8.54
CA GLN A 99 0.49 0.90 -7.64
C GLN A 99 -0.66 0.24 -8.43
N GLY A 100 -1.66 -0.30 -7.71
CA GLY A 100 -2.81 -1.02 -8.27
C GLY A 100 -3.59 -0.25 -9.34
N ARG A 101 -4.02 1.00 -9.08
CA ARG A 101 -4.82 1.77 -10.05
C ARG A 101 -4.13 2.02 -11.39
N GLY A 102 -2.79 2.05 -11.41
CA GLY A 102 -2.02 2.18 -12.65
C GLY A 102 -2.11 0.91 -13.51
N ALA A 103 -2.11 -0.26 -12.86
CA ALA A 103 -2.30 -1.54 -13.54
C ALA A 103 -3.74 -1.68 -14.04
N GLU A 104 -4.73 -1.31 -13.22
CA GLU A 104 -6.16 -1.30 -13.61
C GLU A 104 -6.38 -0.42 -14.84
N HIS A 105 -5.82 0.80 -14.87
CA HIS A 105 -5.96 1.69 -16.01
C HIS A 105 -5.41 1.07 -17.31
N MET A 106 -4.20 0.52 -17.28
CA MET A 106 -3.61 -0.11 -18.47
C MET A 106 -4.45 -1.29 -18.97
N ILE A 107 -4.85 -2.21 -18.07
CA ILE A 107 -5.57 -3.41 -18.49
C ILE A 107 -6.98 -3.07 -19.00
N SER A 108 -7.67 -2.10 -18.40
CA SER A 108 -8.96 -1.59 -18.90
C SER A 108 -8.84 -1.03 -20.32
N GLN A 109 -7.80 -0.22 -20.59
CA GLN A 109 -7.58 0.34 -21.94
C GLN A 109 -7.24 -0.72 -22.99
N ILE A 110 -6.55 -1.79 -22.59
CA ILE A 110 -6.14 -2.86 -23.51
C ILE A 110 -7.30 -3.81 -23.83
N LEU A 111 -8.11 -4.16 -22.81
CA LEU A 111 -9.08 -5.26 -22.93
C LEU A 111 -10.53 -4.82 -23.16
N ILE A 112 -10.92 -3.61 -22.76
CA ILE A 112 -12.32 -3.16 -22.79
C ILE A 112 -12.59 -2.32 -24.04
N LYS A 113 -13.68 -2.64 -24.74
CA LYS A 113 -14.20 -1.86 -25.87
C LYS A 113 -15.61 -1.33 -25.58
N PRO A 114 -16.04 -0.23 -26.20
CA PRO A 114 -17.41 0.27 -26.07
C PRO A 114 -18.45 -0.82 -26.36
N GLY A 115 -19.42 -0.98 -25.46
CA GLY A 115 -20.46 -2.01 -25.55
C GLY A 115 -20.14 -3.34 -24.86
N MET A 116 -18.93 -3.52 -24.32
CA MET A 116 -18.60 -4.67 -23.49
C MET A 116 -19.11 -4.53 -22.06
N TYR A 117 -19.32 -5.67 -21.40
CA TYR A 117 -19.65 -5.76 -19.98
C TYR A 117 -18.53 -6.48 -19.24
N VAL A 118 -18.16 -5.97 -18.06
CA VAL A 118 -17.13 -6.57 -17.21
C VAL A 118 -17.79 -7.12 -15.94
N PRO A 119 -17.97 -8.45 -15.83
CA PRO A 119 -18.52 -9.04 -14.62
C PRO A 119 -17.46 -9.03 -13.50
N GLY A 120 -17.90 -8.74 -12.27
CA GLY A 120 -17.07 -8.78 -11.08
C GLY A 120 -17.88 -9.24 -9.87
N ASN A 121 -17.23 -9.90 -8.92
CA ASN A 121 -17.83 -10.39 -7.68
C ASN A 121 -17.83 -9.30 -6.58
N MET A 122 -18.33 -8.11 -6.91
CA MET A 122 -18.21 -6.79 -6.26
C MET A 122 -17.24 -5.85 -6.99
N TYR A 123 -17.37 -4.54 -6.73
CA TYR A 123 -16.50 -3.51 -7.29
C TYR A 123 -15.54 -2.96 -6.24
N PHE A 124 -14.36 -2.52 -6.69
CA PHE A 124 -13.49 -1.64 -5.92
C PHE A 124 -13.52 -0.24 -6.54
N THR A 125 -13.39 0.81 -5.73
CA THR A 125 -13.73 2.19 -6.14
C THR A 125 -12.82 2.74 -7.24
N THR A 126 -11.60 2.20 -7.40
CA THR A 126 -10.66 2.61 -8.47
C THR A 126 -10.85 1.86 -9.78
N THR A 127 -11.53 0.72 -9.78
CA THR A 127 -11.78 -0.09 -10.98
C THR A 127 -12.72 0.67 -11.92
N ARG A 128 -12.23 1.07 -13.10
CA ARG A 128 -12.96 1.85 -14.12
C ARG A 128 -12.63 1.40 -15.54
#